data_AF-A0A3M1H3B7-F1
#
_entry.id   AF-A0A3M1H3B7-F1
#
_cell.length_a   1.000
_cell.length_b   1.000
_cell.length_c   1.000
_cell.angle_alpha   90.00
_cell.angle_beta   90.00
_cell.angle_gamma   90.00
#
_symmetry.space_group_name_H-M   'P 1'
#
loop_
_entity.id
_entity.type
_entity.pdbx_description
1 polymer ?
#
loop_
_entity_poly.entity_id
_entity_poly.type
_entity_poly.pdbx_seq_one_letter_code
_entity_poly.pdbx_strand_id
1 'polypeptide(L)'
;MSEASHAGDRADGQSHRRFLAIAAATAAVAVLLLGLDLVWLGVVAKGLYDRALGPLLREPVHWPAALGFYGFYVGAIVATAVATARSVRVAAARGAALGLIVYASYELTNLAVIAGWPASLVPVDVAWGVALTGSVSAGGAWVKLRVMDRR
;
A
#
# COMPACT_ATOMS: atom_id res chain seq x y z
N MET A 1 -0.74 -16.19 -44.16
CA MET A 1 -0.52 -14.74 -43.90
C MET A 1 -1.62 -14.09 -43.04
N SER A 2 -2.85 -14.63 -43.00
CA SER A 2 -3.97 -14.08 -42.20
C SER A 2 -3.89 -14.36 -40.68
N GLU A 3 -3.44 -15.56 -40.26
CA GLU A 3 -3.37 -15.93 -38.83
C GLU A 3 -2.30 -15.17 -38.04
N ALA A 4 -1.14 -14.90 -38.66
CA ALA A 4 -0.05 -14.18 -38.01
C ALA A 4 -0.40 -12.70 -37.74
N SER A 5 -1.17 -12.07 -38.64
CA SER A 5 -1.67 -10.70 -38.45
C SER A 5 -2.72 -10.63 -37.34
N HIS A 6 -3.62 -11.63 -37.26
CA HIS A 6 -4.61 -11.70 -36.19
C HIS A 6 -4.03 -12.03 -34.81
N ALA A 7 -2.92 -12.76 -34.74
CA ALA A 7 -2.23 -13.06 -33.48
C ALA A 7 -1.52 -11.82 -32.90
N GLY A 8 -0.89 -11.00 -33.75
CA GLY A 8 -0.23 -9.75 -33.33
C GLY A 8 -1.21 -8.73 -32.74
N ASP A 9 -2.35 -8.52 -33.39
CA ASP A 9 -3.38 -7.56 -32.96
C ASP A 9 -3.99 -7.90 -31.59
N ARG A 10 -4.14 -9.21 -31.28
CA ARG A 10 -4.60 -9.66 -29.94
C ARG A 10 -3.55 -9.47 -28.85
N ALA A 11 -2.26 -9.64 -29.18
CA ALA A 11 -1.17 -9.49 -28.21
C ALA A 11 -0.97 -8.02 -27.78
N ASP A 12 -1.09 -7.09 -28.73
CA ASP A 12 -1.01 -5.65 -28.49
C ASP A 12 -2.18 -5.15 -27.64
N GLY A 13 -3.40 -5.59 -27.97
CA GLY A 13 -4.60 -5.29 -27.18
C GLY A 13 -4.51 -5.82 -25.73
N GLN A 14 -3.95 -7.00 -25.52
CA GLN A 14 -3.76 -7.56 -24.18
C GLN A 14 -2.71 -6.78 -23.37
N SER A 15 -1.62 -6.37 -24.01
CA SER A 15 -0.55 -5.60 -23.37
C SER A 15 -1.02 -4.22 -22.95
N HIS A 16 -1.76 -3.51 -23.81
CA HIS A 16 -2.35 -2.22 -23.49
C HIS A 16 -3.33 -2.30 -22.32
N ARG A 17 -4.22 -3.30 -22.31
CA ARG A 17 -5.18 -3.51 -21.21
C ARG A 17 -4.50 -3.82 -19.88
N ARG A 18 -3.43 -4.62 -19.89
CA ARG A 18 -2.64 -4.89 -18.68
C ARG A 18 -2.02 -3.61 -18.14
N PHE A 19 -1.47 -2.78 -19.02
CA PHE A 19 -0.93 -1.48 -18.63
C PHE A 19 -2.00 -0.61 -17.95
N LEU A 20 -3.18 -0.45 -18.58
CA LEU A 20 -4.28 0.33 -18.00
C LEU A 20 -4.77 -0.24 -16.67
N ALA A 21 -4.87 -1.56 -16.55
CA ALA A 21 -5.31 -2.22 -15.31
C ALA A 21 -4.32 -1.97 -14.16
N ILE A 22 -3.01 -2.02 -14.43
CA ILE A 22 -1.98 -1.72 -13.42
C ILE A 22 -1.98 -0.24 -13.07
N ALA A 23 -2.06 0.66 -14.05
CA ALA A 23 -2.12 2.10 -13.79
C ALA A 23 -3.33 2.49 -12.92
N ALA A 24 -4.52 1.96 -13.25
CA ALA A 24 -5.73 2.17 -12.47
C ALA A 24 -5.64 1.58 -11.06
N ALA A 25 -5.03 0.40 -10.93
CA ALA A 25 -4.79 -0.22 -9.62
C ALA A 25 -3.81 0.60 -8.77
N THR A 26 -2.73 1.13 -9.35
CA THR A 26 -1.77 2.00 -8.67
C THR A 26 -2.44 3.27 -8.14
N ALA A 27 -3.26 3.93 -8.97
CA ALA A 27 -4.02 5.10 -8.54
C ALA A 27 -4.98 4.76 -7.39
N ALA A 28 -5.69 3.63 -7.48
CA ALA A 28 -6.59 3.17 -6.43
C ALA A 28 -5.84 2.88 -5.11
N VAL A 29 -4.70 2.19 -5.18
CA VAL A 29 -3.86 1.94 -4.00
C VAL A 29 -3.40 3.26 -3.38
N ALA A 30 -2.90 4.20 -4.18
CA ALA A 30 -2.41 5.49 -3.68
C ALA A 30 -3.52 6.30 -2.98
N VAL A 31 -4.70 6.41 -3.61
CA VAL A 31 -5.83 7.15 -3.04
C VAL A 31 -6.35 6.50 -1.77
N LEU A 32 -6.50 5.17 -1.76
CA LEU A 32 -6.98 4.44 -0.58
C LEU A 32 -5.96 4.50 0.56
N LEU A 33 -4.67 4.34 0.26
CA LEU A 33 -3.59 4.42 1.24
C LEU A 33 -3.56 5.80 1.88
N LEU A 34 -3.46 6.86 1.08
CA LEU A 34 -3.42 8.24 1.59
C LEU A 34 -4.71 8.58 2.34
N GLY A 35 -5.87 8.23 1.80
CA GLY A 35 -7.16 8.54 2.45
C GLY A 35 -7.29 7.88 3.82
N LEU A 36 -7.02 6.58 3.91
CA LEU A 36 -7.13 5.84 5.17
C LEU A 36 -6.05 6.27 6.17
N ASP A 37 -4.81 6.43 5.72
CA ASP A 37 -3.68 6.75 6.59
C ASP A 37 -3.73 8.19 7.11
N LEU A 38 -4.18 9.16 6.29
CA LEU A 38 -4.40 10.54 6.76
C LEU A 38 -5.55 10.62 7.77
N VAL A 39 -6.61 9.82 7.61
CA VAL A 39 -7.68 9.73 8.62
C VAL A 39 -7.14 9.12 9.92
N TRP A 40 -6.30 8.09 9.81
CA TRP A 40 -5.65 7.49 10.97
C TRP A 40 -4.77 8.49 11.71
N LEU A 41 -3.83 9.13 11.02
CA LEU A 41 -2.88 10.09 11.59
C LEU A 41 -3.56 11.37 12.09
N GLY A 42 -4.53 11.89 11.33
CA GLY A 42 -5.17 13.18 11.61
C GLY A 42 -6.33 13.12 12.60
N VAL A 43 -6.97 11.96 12.75
CA VAL A 43 -8.21 11.84 13.54
C VAL A 43 -8.13 10.71 14.54
N VAL A 44 -7.90 9.47 14.10
CA VAL A 44 -8.08 8.28 14.96
C VAL A 44 -6.95 8.15 15.99
N ALA A 45 -5.70 8.21 15.51
CA ALA A 45 -4.50 8.03 16.32
C ALA A 45 -3.85 9.34 16.74
N LYS A 46 -4.34 10.50 16.26
CA LYS A 46 -3.75 11.81 16.55
C LYS A 46 -3.44 12.02 18.04
N GLY A 47 -4.45 11.90 18.90
CA GLY A 47 -4.28 12.10 20.34
C GLY A 47 -3.46 10.99 21.03
N LEU A 48 -3.36 9.80 20.42
CA LEU A 48 -2.47 8.75 20.89
C LEU A 48 -1.02 9.10 20.58
N TYR A 49 -0.71 9.47 19.33
CA TYR A 49 0.62 9.84 18.88
C TYR A 49 1.14 11.11 19.56
N ASP A 50 0.31 12.16 19.67
CA ASP A 50 0.69 13.41 20.33
C ASP A 50 1.13 13.15 21.79
N ARG A 51 0.47 12.22 22.50
CA ARG A 51 0.80 11.87 23.89
C ARG A 51 1.96 10.89 24.02
N ALA A 52 2.04 9.88 23.13
CA ALA A 52 3.00 8.80 23.23
C ALA A 52 4.37 9.19 22.66
N LEU A 53 4.40 9.93 21.55
CA LEU A 53 5.64 10.37 20.90
C LEU A 53 6.10 11.73 21.42
N GLY A 54 5.17 12.68 21.63
CA GLY A 54 5.44 14.00 22.22
C GLY A 54 6.71 14.64 21.64
N PRO A 55 7.82 14.75 22.41
CA PRO A 55 9.08 15.33 21.92
C PRO A 55 9.74 14.62 20.72
N LEU A 56 9.38 13.37 20.45
CA LEU A 56 9.87 12.61 19.28
C LEU A 56 9.20 13.06 17.97
N LEU A 57 8.04 13.73 18.05
CA LEU A 57 7.38 14.26 16.87
C LEU A 57 8.15 15.42 16.28
N ARG A 58 8.34 15.37 14.96
CA ARG A 58 9.04 16.43 14.24
C ARG A 58 8.07 17.57 13.91
N GLU A 59 8.46 18.78 14.29
CA GLU A 59 7.81 20.02 13.85
C GLU A 59 8.86 20.96 13.24
N PRO A 60 8.81 21.29 11.92
CA PRO A 60 7.80 20.92 10.93
C PRO A 60 8.01 19.54 10.26
N VAL A 61 6.95 19.04 9.62
CA VAL A 61 6.96 17.79 8.83
C VAL A 61 8.08 17.80 7.78
N HIS A 62 8.82 16.69 7.69
CA HIS A 62 9.83 16.50 6.65
C HIS A 62 9.19 15.93 5.36
N TRP A 63 8.58 16.81 4.57
CA TRP A 63 7.82 16.45 3.36
C TRP A 63 8.56 15.55 2.35
N PRO A 64 9.86 15.76 2.03
CA PRO A 64 10.55 14.87 1.10
C PRO A 64 10.58 13.41 1.55
N ALA A 65 10.72 13.17 2.86
CA ALA A 65 10.72 11.82 3.41
C ALA A 65 9.31 11.21 3.38
N ALA A 66 8.28 11.99 3.72
CA ALA A 66 6.90 11.55 3.67
C ALA A 66 6.46 11.16 2.25
N LEU A 67 6.74 12.03 1.26
CA LEU A 67 6.44 11.76 -0.14
C LEU A 67 7.24 10.56 -0.67
N GLY A 68 8.51 10.46 -0.29
CA GLY A 68 9.35 9.30 -0.60
C GLY A 68 8.74 8.00 -0.08
N PHE A 69 8.37 7.96 1.20
CA PHE A 69 7.70 6.81 1.81
C PHE A 69 6.44 6.41 1.05
N TYR A 70 5.49 7.33 0.82
CA TYR A 70 4.24 6.99 0.13
C TYR A 70 4.50 6.50 -1.31
N GLY A 71 5.42 7.12 -2.04
CA GLY A 71 5.79 6.70 -3.39
C GLY A 71 6.38 5.28 -3.41
N PHE A 72 7.38 5.02 -2.58
CA PHE A 72 7.99 3.69 -2.47
C PHE A 72 6.99 2.64 -2.00
N TYR A 73 6.14 2.98 -1.03
CA TYR A 73 5.24 2.02 -0.43
C TYR A 73 4.10 1.63 -1.37
N VAL A 74 3.52 2.58 -2.10
CA VAL A 74 2.56 2.30 -3.19
C VAL A 74 3.19 1.39 -4.24
N GLY A 75 4.42 1.68 -4.67
CA GLY A 75 5.14 0.86 -5.63
C GLY A 75 5.35 -0.57 -5.14
N ALA A 76 5.79 -0.73 -3.88
CA ALA A 76 6.00 -2.04 -3.26
C ALA A 76 4.70 -2.85 -3.13
N ILE A 77 3.61 -2.21 -2.70
CA ILE A 77 2.28 -2.83 -2.62
C ILE A 77 1.84 -3.33 -4.00
N VAL A 78 1.95 -2.48 -5.03
CA VAL A 78 1.53 -2.86 -6.37
C VAL A 78 2.38 -4.02 -6.90
N ALA A 79 3.70 -3.94 -6.78
CA ALA A 79 4.63 -4.93 -7.29
C ALA A 79 4.45 -6.31 -6.63
N THR A 80 4.28 -6.34 -5.31
CA THR A 80 4.32 -7.59 -4.52
C THR A 80 2.92 -8.17 -4.24
N ALA A 81 1.92 -7.32 -3.99
CA ALA A 81 0.59 -7.75 -3.58
C ALA A 81 -0.44 -7.69 -4.71
N VAL A 82 -0.39 -6.70 -5.60
CA VAL A 82 -1.50 -6.44 -6.54
C VAL A 82 -1.24 -6.96 -7.95
N ALA A 83 -0.08 -6.67 -8.55
CA ALA A 83 0.17 -6.88 -9.98
C ALA A 83 -0.09 -8.32 -10.42
N THR A 84 0.45 -9.29 -9.67
CA THR A 84 0.35 -10.73 -9.98
C THR A 84 -0.81 -11.44 -9.28
N ALA A 85 -1.59 -10.75 -8.44
CA ALA A 85 -2.69 -11.39 -7.73
C ALA A 85 -3.82 -11.85 -8.65
N ARG A 86 -4.26 -13.10 -8.50
CA ARG A 86 -5.36 -13.69 -9.28
C ARG A 86 -6.74 -13.48 -8.63
N SER A 87 -6.79 -13.00 -7.39
CA SER A 87 -8.01 -12.70 -6.68
C SER A 87 -7.78 -11.61 -5.64
N VAL A 88 -8.86 -10.94 -5.25
CA VAL A 88 -8.85 -9.92 -4.18
C VAL A 88 -8.33 -10.51 -2.87
N ARG A 89 -8.72 -11.75 -2.54
CA ARG A 89 -8.27 -12.45 -1.32
C ARG A 89 -6.74 -12.65 -1.30
N VAL A 90 -6.16 -13.07 -2.43
CA VAL A 90 -4.70 -13.25 -2.54
C VAL A 90 -3.98 -11.92 -2.38
N ALA A 91 -4.50 -10.84 -3.00
CA ALA A 91 -3.92 -9.52 -2.84
C ALA A 91 -4.00 -9.02 -1.40
N ALA A 92 -5.15 -9.20 -0.73
CA ALA A 92 -5.35 -8.82 0.66
C ALA A 92 -4.37 -9.56 1.59
N ALA A 93 -4.20 -10.87 1.42
CA ALA A 93 -3.29 -11.67 2.23
C ALA A 93 -1.81 -11.26 2.02
N ARG A 94 -1.40 -11.04 0.77
CA ARG A 94 -0.05 -10.54 0.45
C ARG A 94 0.19 -9.13 0.97
N GLY A 95 -0.80 -8.26 0.84
CA GLY A 95 -0.77 -6.90 1.38
C GLY A 95 -0.66 -6.89 2.90
N ALA A 96 -1.46 -7.72 3.58
CA ALA A 96 -1.40 -7.89 5.04
C ALA A 96 -0.01 -8.38 5.49
N ALA A 97 0.57 -9.36 4.79
CA ALA A 97 1.92 -9.85 5.08
C ALA A 97 2.99 -8.77 4.86
N LEU A 98 2.90 -7.98 3.77
CA LEU A 98 3.78 -6.84 3.53
C LEU A 98 3.63 -5.78 4.63
N GLY A 99 2.39 -5.46 5.02
CA GLY A 99 2.08 -4.54 6.12
C GLY A 99 2.71 -4.97 7.42
N LEU A 100 2.54 -6.24 7.80
CA LEU A 100 3.19 -6.84 8.97
C LEU A 100 4.70 -6.63 8.94
N ILE A 101 5.35 -6.99 7.84
CA ILE A 101 6.82 -6.89 7.73
C ILE A 101 7.27 -5.44 7.85
N VAL A 102 6.67 -4.53 7.09
CA VAL A 102 7.11 -3.13 7.05
C VAL A 102 6.88 -2.43 8.39
N TYR A 103 5.68 -2.52 8.95
CA TYR A 103 5.36 -1.85 10.20
C TYR A 103 6.08 -2.49 11.38
N ALA A 104 6.19 -3.82 11.45
CA ALA A 104 6.97 -4.46 12.51
C ALA A 104 8.45 -4.10 12.39
N SER A 105 9.01 -4.03 11.18
CA SER A 105 10.40 -3.61 11.00
C SER A 105 10.63 -2.19 11.49
N TYR A 106 9.73 -1.25 11.17
CA TYR A 106 9.81 0.13 11.64
C TYR A 106 9.71 0.21 13.17
N GLU A 107 8.64 -0.36 13.73
CA GLU A 107 8.37 -0.31 15.17
C GLU A 107 9.45 -1.01 16.00
N LEU A 108 9.86 -2.22 15.62
CA LEU A 108 10.87 -2.97 16.36
C LEU A 108 12.27 -2.36 16.23
N THR A 109 12.61 -1.78 15.07
CA THR A 109 13.88 -1.07 14.91
C THR A 109 13.90 0.17 15.79
N ASN A 110 12.84 0.97 15.79
CA ASN A 110 12.76 2.16 16.62
C ASN A 110 12.76 1.81 18.12
N LEU A 111 12.04 0.75 18.51
CA LEU A 111 12.08 0.24 19.88
C LEU A 111 13.50 -0.17 20.30
N ALA A 112 14.31 -0.68 19.37
CA ALA A 112 15.69 -1.08 19.63
C ALA A 112 16.69 0.09 19.66
N VAL A 113 16.49 1.14 18.85
CA VAL A 113 17.53 2.18 18.63
C VAL A 113 17.15 3.58 19.12
N ILE A 114 15.87 3.88 19.37
CA ILE A 114 15.42 5.19 19.86
C ILE A 114 15.09 5.09 21.35
N ALA A 115 15.84 5.83 22.17
CA ALA A 115 15.55 5.94 23.60
C ALA A 115 14.16 6.59 23.82
N GLY A 116 13.32 5.92 24.62
CA GLY A 116 11.98 6.40 24.93
C GLY A 116 10.92 6.07 23.88
N TRP A 117 11.18 5.19 22.91
CA TRP A 117 10.15 4.72 21.99
C TRP A 117 9.00 4.02 22.76
N PRO A 118 7.74 4.44 22.58
CA PRO A 118 6.61 3.90 23.35
C PRO A 118 6.24 2.49 22.89
N ALA A 119 6.60 1.48 23.69
CA ALA A 119 6.32 0.07 23.39
C ALA A 119 4.82 -0.26 23.19
N SER A 120 3.92 0.57 23.72
CA SER A 120 2.48 0.45 23.52
C SER A 120 2.02 0.76 22.09
N LEU A 121 2.79 1.54 21.31
CA LEU A 121 2.47 1.82 19.91
C LEU A 121 2.77 0.64 19.00
N VAL A 122 3.79 -0.16 19.31
CA VAL A 122 4.23 -1.29 18.49
C VAL A 122 3.08 -2.21 18.05
N PRO A 123 2.27 -2.81 18.95
CA PRO A 123 1.18 -3.67 18.52
C PRO A 123 0.06 -2.90 17.79
N VAL A 124 -0.16 -1.63 18.12
CA VAL A 124 -1.20 -0.79 17.50
C VAL A 124 -0.84 -0.48 16.05
N ASP A 125 0.38 -0.02 15.82
CA ASP A 125 0.86 0.38 14.49
C ASP A 125 1.09 -0.84 13.60
N VAL A 126 1.56 -1.96 14.15
CA VAL A 126 1.65 -3.22 13.41
C VAL A 126 0.25 -3.70 12.99
N ALA A 127 -0.74 -3.66 13.89
CA ALA A 127 -2.11 -4.05 13.55
C ALA A 127 -2.71 -3.12 12.48
N TRP A 128 -2.48 -1.81 12.59
CA TRP A 128 -2.90 -0.83 11.59
C TRP A 128 -2.23 -1.10 10.24
N GLY A 129 -0.91 -1.33 10.21
CA GLY A 129 -0.17 -1.64 9.00
C GLY A 129 -0.67 -2.89 8.27
N VAL A 130 -0.99 -3.95 9.03
CA VAL A 130 -1.63 -5.16 8.47
C VAL A 130 -2.99 -4.84 7.86
N ALA A 131 -3.85 -4.14 8.60
CA ALA A 131 -5.21 -3.82 8.17
C ALA A 131 -5.22 -2.86 6.96
N LEU A 132 -4.45 -1.78 7.03
CA LEU A 132 -4.30 -0.78 5.98
C LEU A 132 -3.79 -1.43 4.69
N THR A 133 -2.63 -2.09 4.75
CA THR A 133 -1.96 -2.61 3.55
C THR A 133 -2.73 -3.77 2.92
N GLY A 134 -3.38 -4.61 3.74
CA GLY A 134 -4.32 -5.61 3.26
C GLY A 134 -5.53 -5.00 2.55
N SER A 135 -6.14 -3.96 3.13
CA SER A 135 -7.34 -3.32 2.59
C SER A 135 -7.07 -2.57 1.27
N VAL A 136 -5.98 -1.80 1.19
CA VAL A 136 -5.63 -1.08 -0.04
C VAL A 136 -5.20 -2.04 -1.15
N SER A 137 -4.53 -3.15 -0.81
CA SER A 137 -4.19 -4.20 -1.77
C SER A 137 -5.44 -4.90 -2.32
N ALA A 138 -6.43 -5.14 -1.45
CA ALA A 138 -7.73 -5.68 -1.87
C ALA A 138 -8.44 -4.72 -2.84
N GLY A 139 -8.50 -3.43 -2.51
CA GLY A 139 -9.09 -2.39 -3.36
C GLY A 139 -8.38 -2.26 -4.72
N GLY A 140 -7.06 -2.19 -4.72
CA GLY A 140 -6.24 -2.16 -5.94
C GLY A 140 -6.44 -3.38 -6.83
N ALA A 141 -6.48 -4.59 -6.24
CA ALA A 141 -6.74 -5.82 -6.98
C ALA A 141 -8.16 -5.89 -7.53
N TRP A 142 -9.15 -5.40 -6.78
CA TRP A 142 -10.53 -5.32 -7.27
C TRP A 142 -10.62 -4.42 -8.51
N VAL A 143 -10.01 -3.23 -8.48
CA VAL A 143 -9.95 -2.34 -9.66
C VAL A 143 -9.26 -3.03 -10.83
N LYS A 144 -8.08 -3.62 -10.60
CA LYS A 144 -7.30 -4.33 -11.63
C LYS A 144 -8.15 -5.40 -12.33
N LEU A 145 -8.78 -6.28 -11.55
CA LEU A 145 -9.56 -7.39 -12.08
C LEU A 145 -10.77 -6.88 -12.87
N ARG A 146 -11.46 -5.82 -12.39
CA ARG A 146 -12.56 -5.20 -13.13
C ARG A 146 -12.15 -4.60 -14.47
N VAL A 147 -10.97 -3.99 -14.58
CA VAL A 147 -10.45 -3.49 -15.86
C VAL A 147 -10.09 -4.65 -16.80
N MET A 148 -9.56 -5.75 -16.24
CA MET A 148 -9.23 -6.95 -17.01
C MET A 148 -10.47 -7.73 -17.49
N ASP A 149 -11.61 -7.63 -16.80
CA ASP A 149 -12.81 -8.42 -17.11
C ASP A 149 -13.77 -7.75 -18.12
N ARG A 150 -13.63 -6.45 -18.41
CA ARG A 150 -14.50 -5.76 -19.39
C ARG A 150 -14.33 -6.38 -20.79
N ARG A 151 -15.39 -7.04 -21.30
CA ARG A 151 -15.45 -7.59 -22.66
C ARG A 151 -15.98 -6.54 -23.63
#